data_AF-A0A1F5NGZ9-F1
#
_entry.id   AF-A0A1F5NGZ9-F1
#
_cell.length_a   1.000
_cell.length_b   1.000
_cell.length_c   1.000
_cell.angle_alpha   90.00
_cell.angle_beta   90.00
_cell.angle_gamma   90.00
#
_symmetry.space_group_name_H-M   'P 1'
#
loop_
_entity.id
_entity.type
_entity.pdbx_description
1 polymer ?
#
loop_
_entity_poly.entity_id
_entity_poly.type
_entity_poly.pdbx_seq_one_letter_code
_entity_poly.pdbx_strand_id
1 'polypeptide(L)'
;MSSKRKKITYNRIRLALFLRSYGAHTILNRFKNKPNYRIVSRLSNILNLDIHLLNRFFSSGAYPRGLPNLNSLTKYIVPKEKMLVYLEIEWEIINLTLEKQDKENTTLEDYDKAIMEPAIERVAGNHLKNIEDDKVFDTQLEELQRKYQNWYYATAYKYKLPTSRIIPFILRLIN
;
A
#
# COMPACT_ATOMS: atom_id res chain seq x y z
N MET A 1 -23.03 1.39 17.04
CA MET A 1 -22.44 2.44 16.16
C MET A 1 -23.33 2.64 14.93
N SER A 2 -23.77 3.86 14.62
CA SER A 2 -24.64 4.13 13.45
C SER A 2 -23.94 3.82 12.11
N SER A 3 -24.73 3.41 11.11
CA SER A 3 -24.25 3.08 9.75
C SER A 3 -23.39 4.19 9.13
N LYS A 4 -23.77 5.46 9.34
CA LYS A 4 -23.05 6.64 8.87
C LYS A 4 -21.64 6.75 9.47
N ARG A 5 -21.47 6.47 10.77
CA ARG A 5 -20.15 6.49 11.43
C ARG A 5 -19.23 5.39 10.89
N LYS A 6 -19.75 4.17 10.66
CA LYS A 6 -18.97 3.07 10.07
C LYS A 6 -18.47 3.42 8.67
N LYS A 7 -19.30 4.04 7.83
CA LYS A 7 -18.92 4.49 6.47
C LYS A 7 -17.80 5.54 6.48
N ILE A 8 -17.90 6.53 7.39
CA ILE A 8 -16.87 7.57 7.53
C ILE A 8 -15.53 6.97 7.97
N THR A 9 -15.56 6.08 8.97
CA THR A 9 -14.36 5.38 9.45
C THR A 9 -13.73 4.54 8.35
N TYR A 10 -14.52 3.78 7.58
CA TYR A 10 -14.04 3.00 6.46
C TYR A 10 -13.32 3.86 5.41
N ASN A 11 -13.95 4.96 4.96
CA ASN A 11 -13.36 5.83 3.94
C ASN A 11 -12.05 6.48 4.41
N ARG A 12 -11.98 6.88 5.70
CA ARG A 12 -10.74 7.46 6.26
C ARG A 12 -9.61 6.44 6.33
N ILE A 13 -9.90 5.18 6.69
CA ILE A 13 -8.87 4.11 6.70
C ILE A 13 -8.42 3.80 5.29
N ARG A 14 -9.37 3.62 4.36
CA ARG A 14 -9.10 3.35 2.97
C ARG A 14 -8.16 4.41 2.38
N LEU A 15 -8.47 5.68 2.60
CA LEU A 15 -7.61 6.77 2.17
C LEU A 15 -6.25 6.72 2.89
N ALA A 16 -6.22 6.47 4.20
CA ALA A 16 -4.97 6.38 4.96
C ALA A 16 -4.03 5.26 4.50
N LEU A 17 -4.58 4.11 4.11
CA LEU A 17 -3.84 2.99 3.54
C LEU A 17 -3.36 3.33 2.13
N PHE A 18 -4.24 3.88 1.28
CA PHE A 18 -3.88 4.28 -0.07
C PHE A 18 -2.73 5.29 -0.08
N LEU A 19 -2.80 6.36 0.72
CA LEU A 19 -1.75 7.38 0.78
C LEU A 19 -0.37 6.87 1.24
N ARG A 20 -0.30 5.66 1.82
CA ARG A 20 0.94 4.99 2.23
C ARG A 20 1.30 3.79 1.35
N SER A 21 0.51 3.51 0.33
CA SER A 21 0.72 2.38 -0.57
C SER A 21 1.73 2.72 -1.66
N TYR A 22 2.33 1.69 -2.26
CA TYR A 22 3.10 1.75 -3.49
C TYR A 22 2.34 2.50 -4.58
N GLY A 23 1.03 2.28 -4.69
CA GLY A 23 0.21 2.97 -5.68
C GLY A 23 0.25 4.50 -5.58
N ALA A 24 0.10 5.05 -4.37
CA ALA A 24 0.19 6.50 -4.17
C ALA A 24 1.61 7.02 -4.42
N HIS A 25 2.63 6.27 -4.01
CA HIS A 25 4.03 6.60 -4.26
C HIS A 25 4.35 6.65 -5.77
N THR A 26 3.93 5.65 -6.53
CA THR A 26 4.14 5.58 -7.98
C THR A 26 3.41 6.73 -8.71
N ILE A 27 2.18 7.05 -8.31
CA ILE A 27 1.44 8.19 -8.87
C ILE A 27 2.15 9.52 -8.56
N LEU A 28 2.60 9.73 -7.32
CA LEU A 28 3.37 10.92 -6.93
C LEU A 28 4.61 11.11 -7.79
N ASN A 29 5.40 10.04 -7.94
CA ASN A 29 6.65 10.06 -8.71
C ASN A 29 6.40 10.33 -10.18
N ARG A 30 5.36 9.71 -10.78
CA ARG A 30 5.00 9.93 -12.19
C ARG A 30 4.71 11.39 -12.50
N PHE A 31 4.09 12.11 -11.57
CA PHE A 31 3.69 13.51 -11.75
C PHE A 31 4.62 14.50 -11.02
N LYS A 32 5.88 14.10 -10.74
CA LYS A 32 6.96 14.94 -10.19
C LYS A 32 6.52 15.80 -8.99
N ASN A 33 5.70 15.26 -8.09
CA ASN A 33 5.20 15.95 -6.90
C ASN A 33 4.34 17.21 -7.14
N LYS A 34 3.79 17.39 -8.35
CA LYS A 34 2.82 18.47 -8.66
C LYS A 34 1.72 18.01 -9.62
N PRO A 35 0.89 17.02 -9.25
CA PRO A 35 -0.25 16.67 -10.10
C PRO A 35 -1.21 17.86 -10.20
N ASN A 36 -1.57 18.22 -11.42
CA ASN A 36 -2.63 19.19 -11.68
C ASN A 36 -3.94 18.68 -11.04
N TYR A 37 -4.78 19.59 -10.53
CA TYR A 37 -6.12 19.29 -10.00
C TYR A 37 -6.93 18.34 -10.89
N ARG A 38 -6.78 18.42 -12.23
CA ARG A 38 -7.44 17.49 -13.17
C ARG A 38 -7.06 16.03 -12.92
N ILE A 39 -5.78 15.74 -12.69
CA ILE A 39 -5.28 14.38 -12.40
C ILE A 39 -5.82 13.91 -11.04
N VAL A 40 -5.76 14.78 -10.03
CA VAL A 40 -6.27 14.48 -8.68
C VAL A 40 -7.78 14.20 -8.72
N SER A 41 -8.54 14.97 -9.51
CA SER A 41 -9.97 14.77 -9.71
C SER A 41 -10.29 13.44 -10.38
N ARG A 42 -9.57 13.09 -11.47
CA ARG A 42 -9.72 11.78 -12.12
C ARG A 42 -9.39 10.62 -11.18
N LEU A 43 -8.29 10.73 -10.44
CA LEU A 43 -7.89 9.72 -9.45
C LEU A 43 -8.94 9.57 -8.34
N SER A 44 -9.43 10.69 -7.80
CA SER A 44 -10.50 10.73 -6.82
C SER A 44 -11.76 10.02 -7.32
N ASN A 45 -12.14 10.23 -8.58
CA ASN A 45 -13.30 9.59 -9.18
C ASN A 45 -13.08 8.07 -9.40
N ILE A 46 -11.97 7.68 -10.00
CA ILE A 46 -11.63 6.27 -10.30
C ILE A 46 -11.56 5.46 -9.00
N LEU A 47 -10.87 6.00 -8.00
CA LEU A 47 -10.69 5.31 -6.72
C LEU A 47 -11.82 5.61 -5.73
N ASN A 48 -12.76 6.50 -6.04
CA ASN A 48 -13.80 6.97 -5.11
C ASN A 48 -13.19 7.38 -3.74
N LEU A 49 -12.26 8.32 -3.79
CA LEU A 49 -11.51 8.87 -2.65
C LEU A 49 -11.82 10.36 -2.49
N ASP A 50 -11.65 10.89 -1.28
CA ASP A 50 -11.89 12.31 -1.00
C ASP A 50 -10.91 13.22 -1.76
N ILE A 51 -11.43 14.02 -2.69
CA ILE A 51 -10.62 14.89 -3.56
C ILE A 51 -9.84 15.95 -2.77
N HIS A 52 -10.41 16.50 -1.70
CA HIS A 52 -9.78 17.58 -0.94
C HIS A 52 -8.59 17.05 -0.15
N LEU A 53 -8.74 15.87 0.46
CA LEU A 53 -7.65 15.22 1.19
C LEU A 53 -6.57 14.69 0.25
N LEU A 54 -6.95 14.14 -0.91
CA LEU A 54 -5.98 13.77 -1.96
C LEU A 54 -5.22 14.99 -2.44
N ASN A 55 -5.91 16.06 -2.82
CA ASN A 55 -5.27 17.28 -3.31
C ASN A 55 -4.29 17.86 -2.28
N ARG A 56 -4.70 17.90 -1.00
CA ARG A 56 -3.81 18.35 0.08
C ARG A 56 -2.54 17.49 0.17
N PHE A 57 -2.68 16.17 0.14
CA PHE A 57 -1.54 15.26 0.17
C PHE A 57 -0.61 15.50 -1.02
N PHE A 58 -1.15 15.53 -2.23
CA PHE A 58 -0.37 15.70 -3.45
C PHE A 58 0.26 17.10 -3.61
N SER A 59 -0.37 18.16 -3.11
CA SER A 59 0.16 19.53 -3.19
C SER A 59 1.22 19.85 -2.14
N SER A 60 1.09 19.28 -0.94
CA SER A 60 2.00 19.58 0.19
C SER A 60 3.06 18.53 0.45
N GLY A 61 2.90 17.32 -0.12
CA GLY A 61 3.67 16.13 0.28
C GLY A 61 3.40 15.68 1.72
N ALA A 62 2.57 16.39 2.47
CA ALA A 62 2.30 16.12 3.87
C ALA A 62 1.07 15.25 4.04
N TYR A 63 1.15 14.32 5.00
CA TYR A 63 0.02 13.49 5.37
C TYR A 63 -1.13 14.35 5.95
N PRO A 64 -2.36 14.28 5.40
CA PRO A 64 -3.45 15.15 5.84
C PRO A 64 -3.78 15.01 7.32
N ARG A 65 -3.80 16.15 8.04
CA ARG A 65 -4.33 16.22 9.42
C ARG A 65 -5.77 15.69 9.46
N GLY A 66 -6.06 14.84 10.43
CA GLY A 66 -7.38 14.22 10.57
C GLY A 66 -7.53 12.90 9.81
N LEU A 67 -6.48 12.34 9.23
CA LEU A 67 -6.49 10.91 8.89
C LEU A 67 -5.98 10.07 10.07
N PRO A 68 -6.47 8.82 10.22
CA PRO A 68 -6.07 7.96 11.31
C PRO A 68 -4.56 7.72 11.34
N ASN A 69 -3.94 7.90 12.52
CA ASN A 69 -2.64 7.32 12.79
C ASN A 69 -2.86 5.84 13.10
N LEU A 70 -2.33 4.93 12.29
CA LEU A 70 -2.57 3.48 12.42
C LEU A 70 -2.27 2.93 13.83
N ASN A 71 -1.40 3.61 14.59
CA ASN A 71 -1.09 3.24 15.97
C ASN A 71 -2.27 3.43 16.93
N SER A 72 -3.18 4.36 16.68
CA SER A 72 -4.24 4.77 17.61
C SER A 72 -5.61 4.15 17.40
N LEU A 73 -5.75 3.16 16.52
CA LEU A 73 -7.08 2.64 16.15
C LEU A 73 -7.26 1.16 16.45
N THR A 74 -8.05 0.90 17.49
CA THR A 74 -8.40 -0.43 18.02
C THR A 74 -9.77 -0.95 17.54
N LYS A 75 -10.50 -0.21 16.69
CA LYS A 75 -11.90 -0.51 16.29
C LYS A 75 -12.10 -0.68 14.78
N TYR A 76 -11.23 -1.45 14.14
CA TYR A 76 -11.25 -1.59 12.68
C TYR A 76 -11.88 -2.88 12.19
N ILE A 77 -12.32 -2.86 10.93
CA ILE A 77 -12.99 -4.00 10.28
C ILE A 77 -11.97 -5.09 9.94
N VAL A 78 -10.74 -4.70 9.62
CA VAL A 78 -9.58 -5.59 9.50
C VAL A 78 -8.75 -5.45 10.78
N PRO A 79 -8.24 -6.55 11.36
CA PRO A 79 -7.35 -6.46 12.51
C PRO A 79 -6.15 -5.56 12.23
N LYS A 80 -5.73 -4.80 13.25
CA LYS A 80 -4.62 -3.83 13.13
C LYS A 80 -3.36 -4.47 12.55
N GLU A 81 -3.01 -5.66 13.04
CA GLU A 81 -1.84 -6.42 12.59
C GLU A 81 -1.83 -6.66 11.08
N LYS A 82 -2.95 -7.10 10.48
CA LYS A 82 -3.02 -7.33 9.03
C LYS A 82 -2.80 -6.05 8.22
N MET A 83 -3.26 -4.91 8.74
CA MET A 83 -3.04 -3.62 8.08
C MET A 83 -1.61 -3.12 8.23
N LEU A 84 -0.94 -3.43 9.34
CA LEU A 84 0.49 -3.13 9.50
C LEU A 84 1.31 -3.96 8.52
N VAL A 85 1.09 -5.27 8.47
CA VAL A 85 1.74 -6.17 7.51
C VAL A 85 1.47 -5.72 6.07
N TYR A 86 0.23 -5.33 5.74
CA TYR A 86 -0.07 -4.77 4.42
C TYR A 86 0.82 -3.56 4.09
N LEU A 87 0.98 -2.62 5.02
CA LEU A 87 1.79 -1.42 4.80
C LEU A 87 3.29 -1.71 4.77
N GLU A 88 3.77 -2.65 5.58
CA GLU A 88 5.16 -3.10 5.54
C GLU A 88 5.49 -3.71 4.19
N ILE A 89 4.60 -4.55 3.63
CA ILE A 89 4.75 -5.09 2.28
C ILE A 89 4.74 -3.99 1.23
N GLU A 90 3.78 -3.05 1.30
CA GLU A 90 3.72 -1.92 0.35
C GLU A 90 5.00 -1.07 0.40
N TRP A 91 5.56 -0.87 1.58
CA TRP A 91 6.82 -0.14 1.75
C TRP A 91 8.01 -0.92 1.20
N GLU A 92 8.05 -2.23 1.41
CA GLU A 92 9.11 -3.07 0.87
C GLU A 92 9.06 -3.17 -0.66
N ILE A 93 7.86 -3.19 -1.26
CA ILE A 93 7.69 -3.07 -2.71
C ILE A 93 8.30 -1.75 -3.22
N ILE A 94 8.11 -0.65 -2.49
CA ILE A 94 8.73 0.65 -2.82
C ILE A 94 10.26 0.53 -2.78
N ASN A 95 10.82 -0.01 -1.70
CA ASN A 95 12.27 -0.17 -1.53
C ASN A 95 12.88 -0.99 -2.65
N LEU A 96 12.32 -2.17 -2.93
CA LEU A 96 12.76 -3.05 -4.02
C LEU A 96 12.68 -2.38 -5.39
N THR A 97 11.64 -1.56 -5.61
CA THR A 97 11.52 -0.79 -6.86
C THR A 97 12.63 0.26 -6.98
N LEU A 98 12.97 0.95 -5.89
CA LEU A 98 14.04 1.95 -5.86
C LEU A 98 15.42 1.31 -6.02
N GLU A 99 15.72 0.25 -5.27
CA GLU A 99 16.99 -0.52 -5.36
C GLU A 99 17.29 -1.00 -6.79
N LYS A 100 16.24 -1.26 -7.58
CA LYS A 100 16.37 -1.77 -8.95
C LYS A 100 16.45 -0.67 -10.00
N GLN A 101 15.80 0.49 -9.79
CA GLN A 101 15.94 1.66 -10.67
C GLN A 101 17.39 2.13 -10.77
N ASP A 102 18.17 1.93 -9.71
CA ASP A 102 19.60 2.23 -9.69
C ASP A 102 20.45 1.21 -10.46
N LYS A 103 19.90 0.04 -10.83
CA LYS A 103 20.66 -1.11 -11.34
C LYS A 103 20.44 -1.47 -12.81
N GLU A 104 19.26 -1.31 -13.44
CA GLU A 104 19.07 -1.71 -14.87
C GLU A 104 17.79 -1.20 -15.58
N ASN A 105 17.91 -0.88 -16.88
CA ASN A 105 16.82 -0.59 -17.85
C ASN A 105 16.12 -1.89 -18.31
N THR A 106 15.05 -2.34 -17.64
CA THR A 106 14.27 -3.49 -18.15
C THR A 106 12.76 -3.37 -17.94
N THR A 107 12.02 -4.05 -18.84
CA THR A 107 10.60 -3.91 -19.22
C THR A 107 9.57 -4.22 -18.12
N LEU A 108 8.67 -3.26 -17.85
CA LEU A 108 7.76 -3.18 -16.68
C LEU A 108 6.72 -4.30 -16.42
N GLU A 109 6.35 -5.14 -17.39
CA GLU A 109 5.08 -5.92 -17.26
C GLU A 109 5.22 -7.28 -16.55
N ASP A 110 6.37 -7.96 -16.61
CA ASP A 110 6.65 -9.17 -15.81
C ASP A 110 7.10 -8.87 -14.36
N TYR A 111 7.29 -7.58 -14.04
CA TYR A 111 7.98 -7.11 -12.84
C TYR A 111 7.08 -7.03 -11.61
N ASP A 112 5.77 -6.78 -11.79
CA ASP A 112 4.84 -6.64 -10.66
C ASP A 112 4.63 -7.96 -9.89
N LYS A 113 4.83 -9.11 -10.55
CA LYS A 113 4.89 -10.42 -9.87
C LYS A 113 6.26 -10.64 -9.21
N ALA A 114 7.34 -10.22 -9.87
CA ALA A 114 8.71 -10.43 -9.41
C ALA A 114 9.07 -9.65 -8.13
N ILE A 115 8.39 -8.55 -7.81
CA ILE A 115 8.69 -7.72 -6.62
C ILE A 115 7.85 -8.12 -5.40
N MET A 116 6.63 -8.64 -5.62
CA MET A 116 5.71 -8.96 -4.53
C MET A 116 6.23 -10.11 -3.65
N GLU A 117 6.71 -11.19 -4.25
CA GLU A 117 7.23 -12.34 -3.51
C GLU A 117 8.44 -11.97 -2.63
N PRO A 118 9.50 -11.31 -3.17
CA PRO A 118 10.61 -10.82 -2.36
C PRO A 118 10.19 -9.83 -1.27
N ALA A 119 9.19 -8.97 -1.53
CA ALA A 119 8.69 -8.04 -0.53
C ALA A 119 8.06 -8.77 0.66
N ILE A 120 7.22 -9.78 0.39
CA ILE A 120 6.58 -10.59 1.43
C ILE A 120 7.63 -11.38 2.20
N GLU A 121 8.60 -11.98 1.50
CA GLU A 121 9.71 -12.72 2.11
C GLU A 121 10.53 -11.84 3.06
N ARG A 122 10.97 -10.66 2.62
CA ARG A 122 11.75 -9.72 3.47
C ARG A 122 10.95 -9.30 4.70
N VAL A 123 9.66 -8.98 4.56
CA VAL A 123 8.80 -8.62 5.70
C VAL A 123 8.63 -9.80 6.67
N ALA A 124 8.40 -11.01 6.14
CA ALA A 124 8.30 -12.22 6.96
C ALA A 124 9.61 -12.51 7.71
N GLY A 125 10.76 -12.48 7.02
CA GLY A 125 12.08 -12.70 7.60
C GLY A 125 12.44 -11.66 8.66
N ASN A 126 12.10 -10.39 8.45
CA ASN A 126 12.31 -9.33 9.45
C ASN A 126 11.55 -9.58 10.76
N HIS A 127 10.41 -10.29 10.72
CA HIS A 127 9.65 -10.65 11.91
C HIS A 127 10.19 -11.91 12.61
N LEU A 128 11.09 -12.64 11.94
CA LEU A 128 11.75 -13.85 12.44
C LEU A 128 13.23 -13.63 12.82
N LYS A 129 13.73 -12.39 12.78
CA LYS A 129 15.14 -12.02 12.98
C LYS A 129 15.84 -12.53 14.25
N ASN A 130 15.08 -13.02 15.23
CA ASN A 130 15.59 -13.52 16.50
C ASN A 130 15.66 -15.06 16.55
N ILE A 131 15.34 -15.77 15.46
CA ILE A 131 15.44 -17.22 15.36
C ILE A 131 16.84 -17.57 14.84
N GLU A 132 17.60 -18.31 15.65
CA GLU A 132 18.96 -18.74 15.32
C GLU A 132 19.03 -20.13 14.68
N ASP A 133 17.99 -20.96 14.86
CA ASP A 133 17.91 -22.29 14.25
C ASP A 133 17.38 -22.18 12.82
N ASP A 134 18.26 -22.48 11.84
CA ASP A 134 17.97 -22.41 10.41
C ASP A 134 16.73 -23.23 10.00
N LYS A 135 16.56 -24.45 10.53
CA LYS A 135 15.43 -25.31 10.16
C LYS A 135 14.11 -24.74 10.67
N VAL A 136 14.14 -24.20 11.89
CA VAL A 136 12.99 -23.54 12.49
C VAL A 136 12.67 -22.24 11.75
N PHE A 137 13.70 -21.48 11.38
CA PHE A 137 13.55 -20.26 10.58
C PHE A 137 12.88 -20.55 9.24
N ASP A 138 13.40 -21.50 8.46
CA ASP A 138 12.86 -21.85 7.14
C ASP A 138 11.38 -22.26 7.22
N THR A 139 11.06 -23.13 8.17
CA THR A 139 9.67 -23.59 8.36
C THR A 139 8.73 -22.43 8.71
N GLN A 140 9.14 -21.57 9.64
CA GLN A 140 8.32 -20.41 10.05
C GLN A 140 8.24 -19.35 8.95
N LEU A 141 9.29 -19.18 8.15
CA LEU A 141 9.33 -18.25 7.04
C LEU A 141 8.26 -18.63 6.01
N GLU A 142 8.19 -19.89 5.59
CA GLU A 142 7.16 -20.36 4.64
C GLU A 142 5.73 -20.18 5.17
N GLU A 143 5.50 -20.45 6.46
CA GLU A 143 4.20 -20.24 7.10
C GLU A 143 3.81 -18.75 7.14
N LEU A 144 4.74 -17.88 7.53
CA LEU A 144 4.51 -16.44 7.58
C LEU A 144 4.32 -15.84 6.20
N GLN A 145 5.09 -16.24 5.19
CA GLN A 145 4.91 -15.77 3.82
C GLN A 145 3.49 -16.05 3.33
N ARG A 146 3.00 -17.30 3.48
CA ARG A 146 1.62 -17.67 3.11
C ARG A 146 0.58 -16.86 3.89
N LYS A 147 0.79 -16.68 5.19
CA LYS A 147 -0.10 -15.89 6.07
C LYS A 147 -0.14 -14.42 5.62
N TYR A 148 1.01 -13.81 5.35
CA TYR A 148 1.15 -12.40 4.98
C TYR A 148 0.63 -12.12 3.57
N GLN A 149 0.86 -13.03 2.62
CA GLN A 149 0.24 -12.95 1.30
C GLN A 149 -1.28 -12.91 1.41
N ASN A 150 -1.87 -13.81 2.21
CA ASN A 150 -3.31 -13.83 2.44
C ASN A 150 -3.80 -12.54 3.11
N TRP A 151 -3.05 -12.01 4.09
CA TRP A 151 -3.39 -10.77 4.78
C TRP A 151 -3.32 -9.55 3.89
N TYR A 152 -2.31 -9.50 3.01
CA TYR A 152 -2.14 -8.45 2.01
C TYR A 152 -3.37 -8.38 1.11
N TYR A 153 -3.73 -9.48 0.44
CA TYR A 153 -4.86 -9.50 -0.48
C TYR A 153 -6.21 -9.32 0.23
N ALA A 154 -6.37 -9.87 1.43
CA ALA A 154 -7.58 -9.65 2.23
C ALA A 154 -7.75 -8.17 2.59
N THR A 155 -6.68 -7.47 2.94
CA THR A 155 -6.70 -6.03 3.27
C THR A 155 -6.99 -5.20 2.02
N ALA A 156 -6.28 -5.47 0.92
CA ALA A 156 -6.48 -4.78 -0.35
C ALA A 156 -7.92 -4.95 -0.87
N TYR A 157 -8.44 -6.18 -0.85
CA TYR A 157 -9.82 -6.48 -1.23
C TYR A 157 -10.82 -5.76 -0.33
N LYS A 158 -10.64 -5.87 1.00
CA LYS A 158 -11.59 -5.31 1.97
C LYS A 158 -11.74 -3.79 1.84
N TYR A 159 -10.63 -3.09 1.61
CA TYR A 159 -10.62 -1.63 1.46
C TYR A 159 -10.67 -1.18 0.00
N LYS A 160 -10.82 -2.10 -0.98
CA LYS A 160 -10.81 -1.79 -2.41
C LYS A 160 -9.61 -0.90 -2.80
N LEU A 161 -8.44 -1.31 -2.34
CA LEU A 161 -7.17 -0.65 -2.63
C LEU A 161 -6.61 -1.19 -3.95
N PRO A 162 -6.01 -0.34 -4.78
CA PRO A 162 -5.33 -0.81 -5.97
C PRO A 162 -4.06 -1.57 -5.57
N THR A 163 -3.86 -2.75 -6.14
CA THR A 163 -2.61 -3.51 -6.03
C THR A 163 -1.64 -3.07 -7.12
N SER A 164 -0.35 -3.43 -7.00
CA SER A 164 0.70 -3.15 -8.00
C SER A 164 0.21 -3.38 -9.44
N ARG A 165 -0.40 -4.54 -9.70
CA ARG A 165 -0.97 -4.93 -11.01
C ARG A 165 -1.98 -3.93 -11.62
N ILE A 166 -2.75 -3.23 -10.79
CA ILE A 166 -3.80 -2.30 -11.25
C ILE A 166 -3.23 -0.88 -11.45
N ILE A 167 -2.11 -0.55 -10.82
CA ILE A 167 -1.50 0.79 -10.87
C ILE A 167 -1.17 1.22 -12.31
N PRO A 168 -0.56 0.40 -13.19
CA PRO A 168 -0.33 0.78 -14.58
C PRO A 168 -1.60 1.22 -15.32
N PHE A 169 -2.73 0.52 -15.08
CA PHE A 169 -4.02 0.87 -15.67
C PHE A 169 -4.55 2.20 -15.14
N ILE A 170 -4.45 2.43 -13.82
CA ILE A 170 -4.85 3.71 -13.23
C ILE A 170 -4.03 4.86 -13.83
N LEU A 171 -2.71 4.68 -13.98
CA LEU A 171 -1.83 5.69 -14.58
C LEU A 171 -2.25 6.01 -16.03
N ARG A 172 -2.62 5.01 -16.83
CA ARG A 172 -3.14 5.20 -18.19
C ARG A 172 -4.44 6.01 -18.20
N LEU A 173 -5.34 5.78 -17.24
CA LEU A 173 -6.64 6.47 -17.16
C LEU A 173 -6.56 7.93 -16.69
N ILE A 174 -5.55 8.27 -15.88
CA ILE A 174 -5.41 9.62 -15.33
C ILE A 174 -4.51 10.54 -16.17
N ASN A 175 -3.65 9.97 -17.03
CA ASN A 175 -2.85 10.72 -18.02
C ASN A 175 -3.71 11.56 -18.98
#